data_AF-A0A6S8AC09-F1
#
_entry.id   AF-A0A6S8AC09-F1
#
_cell.length_a   1.000
_cell.length_b   1.000
_cell.length_c   1.000
_cell.angle_alpha   90.00
_cell.angle_beta   90.00
_cell.angle_gamma   90.00
#
_symmetry.space_group_name_H-M   'P 1'
#
loop_
_entity.id
_entity.type
_entity.pdbx_description
1 polymer ?
#
loop_
_entity_poly.entity_id
_entity_poly.type
_entity_poly.pdbx_seq_one_letter_code
_entity_poly.pdbx_strand_id
1 'polypeptide(L)'
;SAFYPDFLNVEENERELISIRMIAKMPTIAAMAYKYSIGQPFIYPDNSLDFTENFLYMMFSTPCEKYKVNQVVKNALDKIFILHADHEQNASTSTVRLAGSSGANPFACISTGIASLWGPAHGGANEAVINMLKEIGTINRIPEYIARAKDKNDPFRLMGFGHRVYKSYDPRAIVLRETCKEVLDELGNRNNPLLQIATELEKIALNDQYFIDRKLYPNVDFYSGIIYQAMGIPSQMFTV
;
A
#
# COMPACT_ATOMS: atom_id res chain seq x y z
N SER A 1 -6.36 26.23 0.56
CA SER A 1 -7.13 25.31 1.42
C SER A 1 -8.29 26.08 2.02
N ALA A 2 -9.50 25.52 2.04
CA ALA A 2 -10.70 26.21 2.57
C ALA A 2 -10.69 26.33 4.10
N PHE A 3 -10.11 25.36 4.82
CA PHE A 3 -10.04 25.35 6.29
C PHE A 3 -8.76 25.97 6.86
N TYR A 4 -7.78 26.21 6.00
CA TYR A 4 -6.43 26.68 6.37
C TYR A 4 -5.93 27.73 5.37
N PRO A 5 -6.58 28.91 5.28
CA PRO A 5 -6.28 29.94 4.29
C PRO A 5 -4.97 30.71 4.59
N ASP A 6 -4.60 30.83 5.87
CA ASP A 6 -3.54 31.76 6.32
C ASP A 6 -2.11 31.34 5.95
N PHE A 7 -1.92 30.14 5.41
CA PHE A 7 -0.59 29.55 5.16
C PHE A 7 -0.02 29.87 3.78
N LEU A 8 -0.18 31.10 3.29
CA LEU A 8 0.44 31.57 2.05
C LEU A 8 1.85 32.16 2.28
N ASN A 9 2.16 32.59 3.51
CA ASN A 9 3.49 33.03 3.95
C ASN A 9 3.89 32.26 5.21
N VAL A 10 4.51 31.10 5.06
CA VAL A 10 4.70 30.15 6.15
C VAL A 10 6.08 30.33 6.82
N GLU A 11 6.07 30.90 8.02
CA GLU A 11 7.19 30.90 8.97
C GLU A 11 7.53 29.46 9.41
N GLU A 12 8.74 29.21 9.93
CA GLU A 12 9.23 27.85 10.20
C GLU A 12 8.34 27.06 11.18
N ASN A 13 7.87 27.71 12.25
CA ASN A 13 6.95 27.13 13.25
C ASN A 13 5.57 26.75 12.68
N GLU A 14 5.10 27.48 11.67
CA GLU A 14 3.83 27.17 11.01
C GLU A 14 3.96 25.93 10.10
N ARG A 15 5.14 25.68 9.52
CA ARG A 15 5.39 24.48 8.69
C ARG A 15 5.32 23.19 9.49
N GLU A 16 5.86 23.20 10.71
CA GLU A 16 5.80 22.05 11.60
C GLU A 16 4.35 21.71 11.96
N LEU A 17 3.56 22.70 12.37
CA LEU A 17 2.15 22.51 12.71
C LEU A 17 1.32 22.00 11.52
N ILE A 18 1.59 22.50 10.31
CA ILE A 18 0.96 22.00 9.08
C ILE A 18 1.30 20.53 8.85
N SER A 19 2.57 20.17 9.00
CA SER A 19 3.04 18.79 8.81
C SER A 19 2.37 17.83 9.80
N ILE A 20 2.30 18.22 11.08
CA ILE A 20 1.60 17.47 12.13
C ILE A 20 0.11 17.30 11.75
N ARG A 21 -0.55 18.37 11.30
CA ARG A 21 -1.96 18.32 10.90
C ARG A 21 -2.20 17.36 9.73
N MET A 22 -1.31 17.35 8.73
CA MET A 22 -1.41 16.44 7.59
C MET A 22 -1.27 14.99 8.05
N ILE A 23 -0.20 14.68 8.78
CA ILE A 23 0.10 13.33 9.27
C ILE A 23 -1.04 12.83 10.18
N ALA A 24 -1.52 13.66 11.10
CA ALA A 24 -2.57 13.29 12.05
C ALA A 24 -3.95 13.10 11.39
N LYS A 25 -4.27 13.86 10.34
CA LYS A 25 -5.60 13.84 9.71
C LYS A 25 -5.72 12.85 8.55
N MET A 26 -4.61 12.49 7.90
CA MET A 26 -4.66 11.57 6.75
C MET A 26 -5.30 10.22 7.10
N PRO A 27 -4.95 9.54 8.22
CA PRO A 27 -5.58 8.28 8.60
C PRO A 27 -7.09 8.41 8.87
N THR A 28 -7.51 9.55 9.45
CA THR A 28 -8.93 9.82 9.69
C THR A 28 -9.71 9.96 8.38
N ILE A 29 -9.16 10.72 7.41
CA ILE A 29 -9.77 10.91 6.10
C ILE A 29 -9.84 9.57 5.35
N ALA A 30 -8.75 8.80 5.34
CA ALA A 30 -8.69 7.48 4.72
C ALA A 30 -9.72 6.50 5.32
N ALA A 31 -9.79 6.41 6.64
CA ALA A 31 -10.77 5.55 7.32
C ALA A 31 -12.22 6.00 7.05
N MET A 32 -12.49 7.31 7.02
CA MET A 32 -13.80 7.84 6.65
C MET A 32 -14.17 7.51 5.20
N ALA A 33 -13.21 7.60 4.26
CA ALA A 33 -13.44 7.21 2.86
C ALA A 33 -13.80 5.72 2.75
N TYR A 34 -13.10 4.84 3.50
CA TYR A 34 -13.45 3.43 3.58
C TYR A 34 -14.86 3.22 4.15
N LYS A 35 -15.16 3.78 5.33
CA LYS A 35 -16.48 3.67 5.97
C LYS A 35 -17.61 4.15 5.06
N TYR A 36 -17.39 5.27 4.38
CA TYR A 36 -18.33 5.82 3.40
C TYR A 36 -18.60 4.82 2.27
N SER A 37 -17.54 4.21 1.71
CA SER A 37 -17.66 3.27 0.58
C SER A 37 -18.48 2.01 0.90
N ILE A 38 -18.54 1.60 2.17
CA ILE A 38 -19.28 0.41 2.62
C ILE A 38 -20.57 0.76 3.38
N GLY A 39 -20.98 2.04 3.39
CA GLY A 39 -22.23 2.49 4.03
C GLY A 39 -22.25 2.38 5.56
N GLN A 40 -21.07 2.38 6.20
CA GLN A 40 -20.95 2.31 7.67
C GLN A 40 -20.75 3.72 8.27
N PRO A 41 -21.11 3.92 9.56
CA PRO A 41 -20.89 5.20 10.23
C PRO A 41 -19.39 5.51 10.38
N PHE A 42 -19.06 6.80 10.37
CA PHE A 42 -17.70 7.26 10.67
C PHE A 42 -17.36 7.02 12.13
N ILE A 43 -16.14 6.51 12.34
CA ILE A 43 -15.57 6.27 13.65
C ILE A 43 -14.56 7.37 13.93
N TYR A 44 -14.69 8.05 15.06
CA TYR A 44 -13.75 9.09 15.48
C TYR A 44 -12.45 8.46 16.00
N PRO A 45 -11.33 9.20 15.92
CA PRO A 45 -10.08 8.82 16.59
C PRO A 45 -10.25 8.61 18.11
N ASP A 46 -9.52 7.66 18.67
CA ASP A 46 -9.39 7.44 20.12
C ASP A 46 -7.96 7.78 20.58
N ASN A 47 -7.84 8.75 21.48
CA ASN A 47 -6.54 9.22 21.98
C ASN A 47 -5.82 8.21 22.89
N SER A 48 -6.49 7.14 23.31
CA SER A 48 -5.87 6.06 24.10
C SER A 48 -5.12 5.03 23.25
N LEU A 49 -5.33 5.05 21.92
CA LEU A 49 -4.71 4.15 20.96
C LEU A 49 -3.49 4.81 20.30
N ASP A 50 -2.50 4.01 19.91
CA ASP A 50 -1.40 4.52 19.08
C ASP A 50 -1.83 4.79 17.63
N PHE A 51 -0.94 5.34 16.81
CA PHE A 51 -1.24 5.75 15.43
C PHE A 51 -1.87 4.61 14.59
N THR A 52 -1.27 3.42 14.67
CA THR A 52 -1.65 2.27 13.83
C THR A 52 -2.86 1.54 14.41
N GLU A 53 -2.93 1.40 15.74
CA GLU A 53 -4.11 0.89 16.44
C GLU A 53 -5.35 1.75 16.14
N ASN A 54 -5.20 3.07 16.21
CA ASN A 54 -6.28 4.01 15.97
C ASN A 54 -6.76 3.94 14.52
N PHE A 55 -5.87 3.78 13.53
CA PHE A 55 -6.29 3.62 12.14
C PHE A 55 -7.09 2.33 11.92
N LEU A 56 -6.62 1.19 12.45
CA LEU A 56 -7.37 -0.08 12.39
C LEU A 56 -8.74 0.02 13.09
N TYR A 57 -8.77 0.67 14.25
CA TYR A 57 -10.00 0.96 14.99
C TYR A 57 -10.97 1.78 14.13
N MET A 58 -10.52 2.89 13.55
CA MET A 58 -11.38 3.73 12.72
C MET A 58 -11.88 3.02 11.45
N MET A 59 -11.04 2.16 10.85
CA MET A 59 -11.40 1.35 9.69
C MET A 59 -12.45 0.30 10.02
N PHE A 60 -12.25 -0.51 11.07
CA PHE A 60 -12.98 -1.77 11.24
C PHE A 60 -13.99 -1.79 12.40
N SER A 61 -13.90 -0.85 13.34
CA SER A 61 -14.86 -0.77 14.45
C SER A 61 -16.28 -0.48 13.97
N THR A 62 -17.28 -1.00 14.67
CA THR A 62 -18.69 -0.66 14.46
C THR A 62 -19.34 -0.35 15.81
N PRO A 63 -20.44 0.40 15.85
CA PRO A 63 -21.16 0.64 17.10
C PRO A 63 -21.76 -0.62 17.73
N CYS A 64 -21.80 -1.75 17.00
CA CYS A 64 -22.46 -2.97 17.43
C CYS A 64 -21.66 -3.77 18.46
N GLU A 65 -20.34 -3.62 18.49
CA GLU A 65 -19.47 -4.35 19.41
C GLU A 65 -18.16 -3.62 19.68
N LYS A 66 -17.48 -3.98 20.77
CA LYS A 66 -16.16 -3.42 21.09
C LYS A 66 -15.11 -4.03 20.15
N TYR A 67 -14.54 -3.20 19.29
CA TYR A 67 -13.41 -3.61 18.45
C TYR A 67 -12.16 -3.81 19.31
N LYS A 68 -11.52 -4.97 19.15
CA LYS A 68 -10.23 -5.29 19.77
C LYS A 68 -9.18 -5.41 18.68
N VAL A 69 -8.17 -4.55 18.73
CA VAL A 69 -7.05 -4.58 17.78
C VAL A 69 -6.26 -5.88 17.96
N ASN A 70 -6.05 -6.61 16.87
CA ASN A 70 -5.11 -7.73 16.85
C ASN A 70 -3.67 -7.19 16.75
N GLN A 71 -2.82 -7.55 17.70
CA GLN A 71 -1.46 -7.01 17.81
C GLN A 71 -0.53 -7.45 16.68
N VAL A 72 -0.70 -8.65 16.13
CA VAL A 72 0.07 -9.10 14.95
C VAL A 72 -0.32 -8.26 13.72
N VAL A 73 -1.62 -8.07 13.52
CA VAL A 73 -2.16 -7.24 12.43
C VAL A 73 -1.68 -5.79 12.56
N LYS A 74 -1.70 -5.25 13.77
CA LYS A 74 -1.20 -3.90 14.06
C LYS A 74 0.29 -3.78 13.75
N ASN A 75 1.11 -4.70 14.24
CA ASN A 75 2.56 -4.65 14.00
C ASN A 75 2.89 -4.81 12.50
N ALA A 76 2.12 -5.61 11.78
CA ALA A 76 2.27 -5.74 10.34
C ALA A 76 1.95 -4.44 9.59
N LEU A 77 0.85 -3.77 9.95
CA LEU A 77 0.49 -2.50 9.35
C LEU A 77 1.48 -1.39 9.70
N ASP A 78 2.02 -1.40 10.92
CA ASP A 78 3.03 -0.44 11.37
C ASP A 78 4.31 -0.55 10.54
N LYS A 79 4.79 -1.79 10.30
CA LYS A 79 5.89 -2.06 9.37
C LYS A 79 5.57 -1.56 7.96
N ILE A 80 4.35 -1.77 7.47
CA ILE A 80 3.93 -1.29 6.14
C ILE A 80 4.00 0.24 6.07
N PHE A 81 3.49 0.97 7.07
CA PHE A 81 3.59 2.43 7.12
C PHE A 81 5.03 2.91 7.12
N ILE A 82 5.90 2.30 7.92
CA ILE A 82 7.34 2.63 7.95
C ILE A 82 7.99 2.41 6.58
N LEU A 83 7.68 1.29 5.92
CA LEU A 83 8.30 0.93 4.62
C LEU A 83 7.79 1.74 3.43
N HIS A 84 6.67 2.46 3.58
CA HIS A 84 6.09 3.35 2.56
C HIS A 84 6.21 4.84 2.95
N ALA A 85 6.81 5.17 4.10
CA ALA A 85 6.86 6.54 4.62
C ALA A 85 7.55 7.53 3.67
N ASP A 86 8.64 7.13 3.02
CA ASP A 86 9.31 7.91 1.99
C ASP A 86 10.04 7.00 1.00
N HIS A 87 10.22 7.50 -0.23
CA HIS A 87 11.03 6.81 -1.24
C HIS A 87 11.67 7.82 -2.22
N GLU A 88 12.40 8.80 -1.67
CA GLU A 88 13.26 9.75 -2.42
C GLU A 88 12.47 10.54 -3.49
N GLN A 89 13.04 10.85 -4.67
CA GLN A 89 12.41 11.62 -5.74
C GLN A 89 11.57 10.71 -6.66
N ASN A 90 10.62 9.98 -6.08
CA ASN A 90 9.60 9.30 -6.88
C ASN A 90 8.63 10.32 -7.52
N ALA A 91 7.72 9.84 -8.37
CA ALA A 91 6.83 10.69 -9.16
C ALA A 91 5.94 11.59 -8.28
N SER A 92 5.34 11.06 -7.20
CA SER A 92 4.47 11.82 -6.30
C SER A 92 5.28 12.83 -5.49
N THR A 93 6.42 12.44 -4.90
CA THR A 93 7.29 13.39 -4.17
C THR A 93 7.75 14.54 -5.07
N SER A 94 8.15 14.25 -6.30
CA SER A 94 8.56 15.27 -7.28
C SER A 94 7.40 16.20 -7.65
N THR A 95 6.19 15.65 -7.77
CA THR A 95 4.95 16.42 -8.05
C THR A 95 4.63 17.38 -6.90
N VAL A 96 4.72 16.92 -5.64
CA VAL A 96 4.52 17.75 -4.45
C VAL A 96 5.53 18.90 -4.42
N ARG A 97 6.82 18.59 -4.67
CA ARG A 97 7.90 19.59 -4.72
C ARG A 97 7.66 20.64 -5.81
N LEU A 98 7.28 20.19 -7.01
CA LEU A 98 7.04 21.08 -8.13
C LEU A 98 5.86 22.02 -7.85
N ALA A 99 4.75 21.49 -7.34
CA ALA A 99 3.59 22.30 -6.94
C ALA A 99 3.97 23.32 -5.85
N GLY A 100 4.69 22.87 -4.81
CA GLY A 100 5.14 23.72 -3.71
C GLY A 100 6.10 24.84 -4.11
N SER A 101 6.89 24.66 -5.18
CA SER A 101 7.85 25.68 -5.63
C SER A 101 7.21 27.00 -6.08
N SER A 102 5.91 26.97 -6.41
CA SER A 102 5.12 28.16 -6.74
C SER A 102 4.59 28.92 -5.51
N GLY A 103 4.85 28.45 -4.30
CA GLY A 103 4.25 28.97 -3.06
C GLY A 103 2.84 28.45 -2.81
N ALA A 104 2.42 27.37 -3.49
CA ALA A 104 1.10 26.78 -3.30
C ALA A 104 0.90 26.28 -1.86
N ASN A 105 -0.35 26.38 -1.38
CA ASN A 105 -0.74 25.91 -0.06
C ASN A 105 -0.33 24.43 0.15
N PRO A 106 0.36 24.08 1.24
CA PRO A 106 0.89 22.72 1.42
C PRO A 106 -0.17 21.60 1.34
N PHE A 107 -1.41 21.83 1.79
CA PHE A 107 -2.49 20.84 1.69
C PHE A 107 -2.89 20.58 0.23
N ALA A 108 -2.85 21.62 -0.61
CA ALA A 108 -3.07 21.45 -2.04
C ALA A 108 -1.88 20.71 -2.68
N CYS A 109 -0.65 20.97 -2.25
CA CYS A 109 0.53 20.23 -2.72
C CYS A 109 0.43 18.73 -2.39
N ILE A 110 -0.02 18.35 -1.19
CA ILE A 110 -0.24 16.94 -0.87
C ILE A 110 -1.31 16.31 -1.77
N SER A 111 -2.39 17.03 -2.12
CA SER A 111 -3.39 16.49 -3.05
C SER A 111 -2.84 16.18 -4.45
N THR A 112 -1.85 16.95 -4.94
CA THR A 112 -1.20 16.63 -6.22
C THR A 112 -0.31 15.40 -6.10
N GLY A 113 0.34 15.21 -4.94
CA GLY A 113 1.06 13.99 -4.59
C GLY A 113 0.15 12.76 -4.61
N ILE A 114 -1.01 12.84 -3.97
CA ILE A 114 -2.02 11.76 -3.95
C ILE A 114 -2.48 11.42 -5.38
N ALA A 115 -2.79 12.44 -6.19
CA ALA A 115 -3.21 12.23 -7.58
C ALA A 115 -2.11 11.55 -8.43
N SER A 116 -0.85 11.92 -8.22
CA SER A 116 0.31 11.30 -8.86
C SER A 116 0.54 9.86 -8.38
N LEU A 117 0.36 9.61 -7.07
CA LEU A 117 0.47 8.27 -6.46
C LEU A 117 -0.61 7.32 -6.96
N TRP A 118 -1.82 7.81 -7.23
CA TRP A 118 -2.92 6.98 -7.73
C TRP A 118 -2.68 6.40 -9.13
N GLY A 119 -1.70 6.90 -9.89
CA GLY A 119 -1.34 6.35 -11.19
C GLY A 119 -1.00 4.85 -11.11
N PRO A 120 -1.47 4.00 -12.05
CA PRO A 120 -1.26 2.55 -12.02
C PRO A 120 0.22 2.15 -12.12
N ALA A 121 1.07 3.02 -12.68
CA ALA A 121 2.52 2.83 -12.77
C ALA A 121 3.28 3.34 -11.53
N HIS A 122 2.58 3.85 -10.51
CA HIS A 122 3.14 4.32 -9.25
C HIS A 122 2.52 3.55 -8.07
N GLY A 123 1.58 4.14 -7.32
CA GLY A 123 0.99 3.53 -6.12
C GLY A 123 -0.11 2.50 -6.38
N GLY A 124 -0.59 2.35 -7.63
CA GLY A 124 -1.57 1.32 -8.00
C GLY A 124 -1.00 -0.09 -8.17
N ALA A 125 0.31 -0.29 -7.95
CA ALA A 125 0.99 -1.55 -8.20
C ALA A 125 0.52 -2.69 -7.27
N ASN A 126 0.24 -2.39 -6.00
CA ASN A 126 -0.23 -3.38 -5.02
C ASN A 126 -1.67 -3.88 -5.34
N GLU A 127 -2.57 -3.01 -5.78
CA GLU A 127 -3.88 -3.41 -6.32
C GLU A 127 -3.70 -4.26 -7.59
N ALA A 128 -2.80 -3.85 -8.48
CA ALA A 128 -2.51 -4.60 -9.71
C ALA A 128 -1.97 -6.02 -9.43
N VAL A 129 -1.21 -6.23 -8.35
CA VAL A 129 -0.79 -7.57 -7.90
C VAL A 129 -2.00 -8.42 -7.57
N ILE A 130 -2.93 -7.94 -6.74
CA ILE A 130 -4.11 -8.73 -6.37
C ILE A 130 -5.02 -8.99 -7.58
N ASN A 131 -5.19 -8.02 -8.47
CA ASN A 131 -5.97 -8.20 -9.69
C ASN A 131 -5.32 -9.22 -10.63
N MET A 132 -3.99 -9.20 -10.77
CA MET A 132 -3.23 -10.21 -11.51
C MET A 132 -3.43 -11.62 -10.90
N LEU A 133 -3.32 -11.75 -9.58
CA LEU A 133 -3.51 -13.04 -8.90
C LEU A 133 -4.95 -13.57 -9.09
N LYS A 134 -5.95 -12.69 -9.05
CA LYS A 134 -7.35 -13.04 -9.37
C LYS A 134 -7.51 -13.45 -10.84
N GLU A 135 -6.83 -12.77 -11.77
CA GLU A 135 -6.86 -13.10 -13.21
C GLU A 135 -6.26 -14.49 -13.48
N ILE A 136 -5.14 -14.81 -12.82
CA ILE A 136 -4.54 -16.15 -12.85
C ILE A 136 -5.54 -17.18 -12.31
N GLY A 137 -6.15 -16.90 -11.15
CA GLY A 137 -7.28 -17.63 -10.58
C GLY A 137 -6.94 -19.00 -9.98
N THR A 138 -6.03 -19.78 -10.57
CA THR A 138 -5.59 -21.09 -10.04
C THR A 138 -4.11 -21.34 -10.27
N ILE A 139 -3.50 -22.16 -9.41
CA ILE A 139 -2.07 -22.52 -9.48
C ILE A 139 -1.72 -23.13 -10.85
N ASN A 140 -2.61 -23.95 -11.42
CA ASN A 140 -2.38 -24.63 -12.70
C ASN A 140 -2.26 -23.67 -13.90
N ARG A 141 -2.75 -22.43 -13.77
CA ARG A 141 -2.64 -21.39 -14.80
C ARG A 141 -1.36 -20.56 -14.68
N ILE A 142 -0.56 -20.71 -13.61
CA ILE A 142 0.68 -19.95 -13.46
C ILE A 142 1.63 -20.14 -14.67
N PRO A 143 1.88 -21.36 -15.20
CA PRO A 143 2.76 -21.52 -16.36
C PRO A 143 2.31 -20.73 -17.60
N GLU A 144 0.99 -20.63 -17.84
CA GLU A 144 0.40 -19.83 -18.92
C GLU A 144 0.78 -18.34 -18.76
N TYR A 145 0.59 -17.79 -17.56
CA TYR A 145 0.86 -16.38 -17.27
C TYR A 145 2.35 -16.04 -17.24
N ILE A 146 3.18 -16.99 -16.82
CA ILE A 146 4.63 -16.87 -16.93
C ILE A 146 5.05 -16.81 -18.40
N ALA A 147 4.47 -17.63 -19.29
CA ALA A 147 4.75 -17.55 -20.72
C ALA A 147 4.30 -16.21 -21.32
N ARG A 148 3.10 -15.73 -20.96
CA ARG A 148 2.59 -14.41 -21.36
C ARG A 148 3.51 -13.27 -20.92
N ALA A 149 4.03 -13.29 -19.69
CA ALA A 149 4.95 -12.26 -19.19
C ALA A 149 6.31 -12.22 -19.92
N LYS A 150 6.70 -13.33 -20.57
CA LYS A 150 7.94 -13.42 -21.36
C LYS A 150 7.74 -13.04 -22.82
N ASP A 151 6.51 -13.11 -23.33
CA ASP A 151 6.20 -12.73 -24.69
C ASP A 151 6.29 -11.20 -24.85
N LYS A 152 7.11 -10.76 -25.80
CA LYS A 152 7.28 -9.32 -26.09
C LYS A 152 6.05 -8.72 -26.76
N ASN A 153 5.20 -9.54 -27.36
CA ASN A 153 3.99 -9.11 -28.06
C ASN A 153 2.74 -9.15 -27.16
N ASP A 154 2.80 -9.79 -25.99
CA ASP A 154 1.72 -9.77 -25.01
C ASP A 154 1.89 -8.52 -24.10
N PRO A 155 0.83 -7.73 -23.88
CA PRO A 155 0.87 -6.59 -22.95
C PRO A 155 0.98 -7.01 -21.47
N PHE A 156 0.75 -8.28 -21.13
CA PHE A 156 0.78 -8.79 -19.76
C PHE A 156 2.15 -8.60 -19.11
N ARG A 157 2.14 -8.14 -17.85
CA ARG A 157 3.34 -7.97 -17.04
C ARG A 157 3.13 -8.58 -15.68
N LEU A 158 4.20 -9.16 -15.13
CA LEU A 158 4.20 -9.73 -13.80
C LEU A 158 4.25 -8.60 -12.76
N MET A 159 3.08 -8.20 -12.24
CA MET A 159 2.95 -7.11 -11.27
C MET A 159 3.61 -7.48 -9.94
N GLY A 160 4.24 -6.50 -9.28
CA GLY A 160 4.99 -6.72 -8.04
C GLY A 160 6.39 -7.32 -8.23
N PHE A 161 6.90 -7.38 -9.47
CA PHE A 161 8.26 -7.85 -9.76
C PHE A 161 9.11 -6.80 -10.45
N GLY A 162 10.38 -6.74 -10.06
CA GLY A 162 11.34 -5.75 -10.52
C GLY A 162 11.18 -4.41 -9.82
N HIS A 163 12.19 -3.57 -9.99
CA HIS A 163 12.23 -2.24 -9.39
C HIS A 163 13.10 -1.30 -10.23
N ARG A 164 12.71 -0.02 -10.33
CA ARG A 164 13.46 0.97 -11.12
C ARG A 164 14.84 1.26 -10.54
N VAL A 165 14.92 1.34 -9.20
CA VAL A 165 16.15 1.63 -8.43
C VAL A 165 16.91 0.36 -8.04
N TYR A 166 16.27 -0.57 -7.32
CA TYR A 166 16.89 -1.83 -6.91
C TYR A 166 17.10 -2.77 -8.09
N LYS A 167 18.36 -3.01 -8.44
CA LYS A 167 18.77 -3.99 -9.48
C LYS A 167 18.98 -5.41 -8.91
N SER A 168 18.79 -5.60 -7.62
CA SER A 168 18.84 -6.89 -6.92
C SER A 168 17.53 -7.06 -6.13
N TYR A 169 17.58 -7.49 -4.88
CA TYR A 169 16.39 -7.59 -4.04
C TYR A 169 15.98 -6.23 -3.47
N ASP A 170 14.67 -6.00 -3.40
CA ASP A 170 14.10 -4.89 -2.62
C ASP A 170 14.22 -5.23 -1.13
N PRO A 171 15.00 -4.48 -0.33
CA PRO A 171 15.19 -4.78 1.09
C PRO A 171 13.88 -4.71 1.88
N ARG A 172 12.89 -3.94 1.42
CA ARG A 172 11.57 -3.83 2.07
C ARG A 172 10.75 -5.10 1.88
N ALA A 173 10.90 -5.75 0.73
CA ALA A 173 10.21 -6.99 0.41
C ALA A 173 10.63 -8.14 1.33
N ILE A 174 11.89 -8.16 1.78
CA ILE A 174 12.40 -9.15 2.74
C ILE A 174 11.64 -9.05 4.07
N VAL A 175 11.51 -7.84 4.61
CA VAL A 175 10.78 -7.56 5.87
C VAL A 175 9.30 -7.93 5.73
N LEU A 176 8.67 -7.55 4.61
CA LEU A 176 7.25 -7.85 4.40
C LEU A 176 6.98 -9.33 4.12
N ARG A 177 7.93 -10.08 3.58
CA ARG A 177 7.78 -11.52 3.37
C ARG A 177 7.59 -12.28 4.68
N GLU A 178 8.39 -11.97 5.68
CA GLU A 178 8.28 -12.58 7.02
C GLU A 178 6.98 -12.14 7.70
N THR A 179 6.70 -10.83 7.66
CA THR A 179 5.46 -10.24 8.19
C THR A 179 4.21 -10.85 7.55
N CYS A 180 4.25 -11.14 6.25
CA CYS A 180 3.16 -11.79 5.54
C CYS A 180 2.85 -13.17 6.14
N LYS A 181 3.88 -13.99 6.40
CA LYS A 181 3.69 -15.29 7.05
C LYS A 181 3.08 -15.16 8.45
N GLU A 182 3.58 -14.23 9.26
CA GLU A 182 3.05 -13.96 10.62
C GLU A 182 1.55 -13.62 10.59
N VAL A 183 1.13 -12.72 9.70
CA VAL A 183 -0.27 -12.29 9.58
C VAL A 183 -1.17 -13.43 9.11
N LEU A 184 -0.71 -14.21 8.13
CA LEU A 184 -1.49 -15.31 7.57
C LEU A 184 -1.69 -16.45 8.57
N ASP A 185 -0.68 -16.70 9.38
CA ASP A 185 -0.71 -17.69 10.45
C ASP A 185 -1.69 -17.27 11.54
N GLU A 186 -1.58 -16.02 12.01
CA GLU A 186 -2.46 -15.46 13.04
C GLU A 186 -3.94 -15.46 12.61
N LEU A 187 -4.22 -15.07 11.37
CA LEU A 187 -5.59 -14.95 10.86
C LEU A 187 -6.17 -16.27 10.34
N GLY A 188 -5.42 -17.38 10.42
CA GLY A 188 -5.87 -18.69 9.93
C GLY A 188 -6.06 -18.74 8.40
N ASN A 189 -5.40 -17.83 7.67
CA ASN A 189 -5.60 -17.60 6.23
C ASN A 189 -4.67 -18.43 5.33
N ARG A 190 -4.00 -19.47 5.85
CA ARG A 190 -3.09 -20.34 5.07
C ARG A 190 -3.76 -21.02 3.86
N ASN A 191 -5.06 -21.26 3.93
CA ASN A 191 -5.83 -21.89 2.86
C ASN A 191 -6.43 -20.89 1.85
N ASN A 192 -6.04 -19.61 1.93
CA ASN A 192 -6.50 -18.60 0.97
C ASN A 192 -5.97 -18.95 -0.44
N PRO A 193 -6.84 -19.16 -1.44
CA PRO A 193 -6.41 -19.53 -2.79
C PRO A 193 -5.47 -18.50 -3.45
N LEU A 194 -5.69 -17.20 -3.22
CA LEU A 194 -4.84 -16.14 -3.79
C LEU A 194 -3.42 -16.20 -3.22
N LEU A 195 -3.28 -16.52 -1.93
CA LEU A 195 -1.98 -16.70 -1.30
C LEU A 195 -1.21 -17.89 -1.88
N GLN A 196 -1.89 -19.00 -2.10
CA GLN A 196 -1.25 -20.19 -2.67
C GLN A 196 -0.76 -19.90 -4.09
N ILE A 197 -1.55 -19.17 -4.89
CA ILE A 197 -1.15 -18.69 -6.21
C ILE A 197 0.06 -17.76 -6.08
N ALA A 198 0.03 -16.79 -5.18
CA ALA A 198 1.14 -15.86 -4.98
C ALA A 198 2.44 -16.58 -4.58
N THR A 199 2.36 -17.54 -3.67
CA THR A 199 3.52 -18.30 -3.17
C THR A 199 4.13 -19.16 -4.29
N GLU A 200 3.31 -19.88 -5.05
CA GLU A 200 3.82 -20.70 -6.15
C GLU A 200 4.30 -19.83 -7.32
N LEU A 201 3.67 -18.69 -7.57
CA LEU A 201 4.11 -17.71 -8.57
C LEU A 201 5.48 -17.12 -8.21
N GLU A 202 5.68 -16.73 -6.94
CA GLU A 202 6.96 -16.27 -6.41
C GLU A 202 8.04 -17.33 -6.66
N LYS A 203 7.77 -18.56 -6.24
CA LYS A 203 8.70 -19.67 -6.37
C LYS A 203 9.05 -19.97 -7.82
N ILE A 204 8.08 -20.00 -8.74
CA ILE A 204 8.32 -20.25 -10.16
C ILE A 204 9.15 -19.11 -10.75
N ALA A 205 8.76 -17.85 -10.52
CA ALA A 205 9.47 -16.69 -11.05
C ALA A 205 10.93 -16.61 -10.55
N LEU A 206 11.18 -16.91 -9.28
CA LEU A 206 12.53 -16.89 -8.70
C LEU A 206 13.47 -18.00 -9.23
N ASN A 207 12.91 -19.09 -9.78
CA ASN A 207 13.69 -20.20 -10.35
C ASN A 207 13.75 -20.16 -11.88
N ASP A 208 13.14 -19.16 -12.51
CA ASP A 208 13.04 -19.05 -13.96
C ASP A 208 14.13 -18.14 -14.53
N GLN A 209 14.93 -18.68 -15.46
CA GLN A 209 16.09 -17.99 -16.03
C GLN A 209 15.75 -16.62 -16.62
N TYR A 210 14.56 -16.45 -17.22
CA TYR A 210 14.15 -15.18 -17.80
C TYR A 210 14.11 -14.05 -16.76
N PHE A 211 13.57 -14.34 -15.58
CA PHE A 211 13.40 -13.38 -14.49
C PHE A 211 14.70 -13.17 -13.75
N ILE A 212 15.50 -14.24 -13.57
CA ILE A 212 16.86 -14.16 -12.97
C ILE A 212 17.76 -13.25 -13.81
N ASP A 213 17.84 -13.47 -15.13
CA ASP A 213 18.69 -12.68 -16.04
C ASP A 213 18.31 -11.20 -16.07
N ARG A 214 17.00 -10.93 -15.95
CA ARG A 214 16.44 -9.57 -15.93
C ARG A 214 16.37 -8.97 -14.52
N LYS A 215 16.78 -9.72 -13.50
CA LYS A 215 16.77 -9.30 -12.09
C LYS A 215 15.38 -8.85 -11.62
N LEU A 216 14.36 -9.58 -12.05
CA LEU A 216 12.97 -9.32 -11.72
C LEU A 216 12.62 -10.09 -10.45
N TYR A 217 12.84 -9.46 -9.30
CA TYR A 217 12.53 -10.02 -7.98
C TYR A 217 11.25 -9.42 -7.42
N PRO A 218 10.52 -10.13 -6.52
CA PRO A 218 9.38 -9.56 -5.81
C PRO A 218 9.78 -8.25 -5.10
N ASN A 219 8.95 -7.23 -5.22
CA ASN A 219 9.13 -5.94 -4.57
C ASN A 219 8.16 -5.78 -3.38
N VAL A 220 8.20 -4.61 -2.72
CA VAL A 220 7.36 -4.32 -1.56
C VAL A 220 5.85 -4.50 -1.84
N ASP A 221 5.39 -4.16 -3.05
CA ASP A 221 3.98 -4.16 -3.45
C ASP A 221 3.41 -5.58 -3.55
N PHE A 222 4.25 -6.56 -3.90
CA PHE A 222 3.85 -7.96 -3.98
C PHE A 222 3.35 -8.47 -2.63
N TYR A 223 4.07 -8.15 -1.55
CA TYR A 223 3.74 -8.63 -0.21
C TYR A 223 2.71 -7.74 0.49
N SER A 224 2.76 -6.41 0.31
CA SER A 224 1.82 -5.50 0.97
C SER A 224 0.37 -5.77 0.53
N GLY A 225 0.13 -6.03 -0.76
CA GLY A 225 -1.21 -6.36 -1.27
C GLY A 225 -1.79 -7.64 -0.65
N ILE A 226 -0.94 -8.66 -0.44
CA ILE A 226 -1.36 -9.93 0.20
C ILE A 226 -1.69 -9.70 1.67
N ILE A 227 -0.85 -8.94 2.39
CA ILE A 227 -1.09 -8.60 3.80
C ILE A 227 -2.40 -7.84 3.95
N TYR A 228 -2.61 -6.79 3.15
CA TYR A 228 -3.86 -6.02 3.17
C TYR A 228 -5.09 -6.88 2.90
N GLN A 229 -5.02 -7.77 1.90
CA GLN A 229 -6.11 -8.68 1.59
C GLN A 229 -6.40 -9.66 2.74
N ALA A 230 -5.35 -10.17 3.40
CA ALA A 230 -5.49 -11.02 4.58
C ALA A 230 -6.12 -10.28 5.77
N MET A 231 -5.80 -9.00 5.94
CA MET A 231 -6.39 -8.12 6.96
C MET A 231 -7.84 -7.72 6.66
N GLY A 232 -8.38 -8.06 5.49
CA GLY A 232 -9.72 -7.66 5.06
C GLY A 232 -9.82 -6.21 4.57
N ILE A 233 -8.68 -5.57 4.25
CA ILE A 233 -8.67 -4.27 3.57
C ILE A 233 -9.06 -4.53 2.11
N PRO A 234 -10.03 -3.80 1.53
CA PRO A 234 -10.40 -3.97 0.13
C PRO A 234 -9.31 -3.39 -0.79
N SER A 235 -9.16 -3.94 -2.01
CA SER A 235 -8.08 -3.53 -2.92
C SER A 235 -8.13 -2.06 -3.32
N GLN A 236 -9.32 -1.46 -3.33
CA GLN A 236 -9.54 -0.04 -3.59
C GLN A 236 -8.91 0.88 -2.53
N MET A 237 -8.57 0.34 -1.35
CA MET A 237 -7.92 1.07 -0.25
C MET A 237 -6.41 0.86 -0.20
N PHE A 238 -5.80 0.13 -1.13
CA PHE A 238 -4.38 -0.23 -1.01
C PHE A 238 -3.43 0.93 -1.30
N THR A 239 -3.83 1.83 -2.19
CA THR A 239 -3.05 3.03 -2.55
C THR A 239 -3.36 4.22 -1.62
N VAL A 240 -4.46 4.13 -0.86
CA VAL A 240 -4.93 5.16 0.08
C VAL A 240 -4.14 5.08 1.38
#